data_AF-A0A101TX33-F1
#
_entry.id   AF-A0A101TX33-F1
#
_cell.length_a   1.000
_cell.length_b   1.000
_cell.length_c   1.000
_cell.angle_alpha   90.00
_cell.angle_beta   90.00
_cell.angle_gamma   90.00
#
_symmetry.space_group_name_H-M   'P 1'
#
loop_
_entity.id
_entity.type
_entity.pdbx_description
1 polymer ?
#
loop_
_entity_poly.entity_id
_entity_poly.type
_entity_poly.pdbx_seq_one_letter_code
_entity_poly.pdbx_strand_id
1 'polypeptide(L)'
;MAENAILSALQDPLHLDKLPETGLCHGMAGLLQAAWRMATETDSPEIAAELPILTNHLVTALDQSDPNPELLDGPAGAALALHTVGTGRAPAPHWDTFLALA
;
A
#
# COMPACT_ATOMS: atom_id res chain seq x y z
N MET A 1 -18.36 7.98 -1.78
CA MET A 1 -18.07 7.12 -0.61
C MET A 1 -16.57 6.81 -0.63
N ALA A 2 -16.02 6.22 0.42
CA ALA A 2 -14.56 6.07 0.60
C ALA A 2 -13.89 5.32 -0.57
N GLU A 3 -14.61 4.39 -1.20
CA GLU A 3 -14.21 3.61 -2.36
C GLU A 3 -13.96 4.49 -3.60
N ASN A 4 -14.83 5.48 -3.85
CA ASN A 4 -14.62 6.42 -4.95
C ASN A 4 -13.44 7.36 -4.69
N ALA A 5 -13.19 7.71 -3.42
CA ALA A 5 -12.05 8.53 -3.03
C ALA A 5 -10.74 7.75 -3.19
N ILE A 6 -10.69 6.48 -2.81
CA ILE A 6 -9.49 5.65 -3.00
C ILE A 6 -9.26 5.38 -4.49
N LEU A 7 -10.30 5.07 -5.26
CA LEU A 7 -10.17 4.89 -6.71
C LEU A 7 -9.65 6.16 -7.38
N SER A 8 -10.19 7.33 -7.02
CA SER A 8 -9.69 8.60 -7.55
C SER A 8 -8.23 8.87 -7.17
N ALA A 9 -7.79 8.45 -5.98
CA ALA A 9 -6.40 8.61 -5.56
C ALA A 9 -5.45 7.63 -6.27
N LEU A 10 -5.90 6.39 -6.49
CA LEU A 10 -5.14 5.34 -7.18
C LEU A 10 -5.03 5.62 -8.69
N GLN A 11 -6.06 6.22 -9.28
CA GLN A 11 -6.14 6.50 -10.72
C GLN A 11 -5.55 7.86 -11.10
N ASP A 12 -5.14 8.69 -10.14
CA ASP A 12 -4.45 9.96 -10.42
C ASP A 12 -2.94 9.71 -10.61
N PRO A 13 -2.44 9.62 -11.86
CA PRO A 13 -1.06 9.27 -12.12
C PRO A 13 -0.11 10.38 -11.64
N LEU A 14 -0.59 11.63 -11.60
CA LEU A 14 0.19 12.78 -11.14
C LEU A 14 0.38 12.76 -9.62
N HIS A 15 -0.43 12.02 -8.86
CA HIS A 15 -0.22 11.79 -7.44
C HIS A 15 0.77 10.65 -7.20
N LEU A 16 0.65 9.55 -7.94
CA LEU A 16 1.56 8.40 -7.81
C LEU A 16 2.99 8.76 -8.21
N ASP A 17 3.19 9.53 -9.29
CA ASP A 17 4.52 10.01 -9.71
C ASP A 17 5.12 11.03 -8.72
N LYS A 18 4.30 11.61 -7.83
CA LYS A 18 4.72 12.59 -6.81
C LYS A 18 4.79 12.01 -5.40
N LEU A 19 4.65 10.70 -5.24
CA LEU A 19 4.87 10.00 -3.97
C LEU A 19 6.29 9.39 -3.98
N PRO A 20 7.35 10.19 -3.69
CA PRO A 20 8.70 9.64 -3.53
C PRO A 20 8.82 8.79 -2.26
N GLU A 21 7.90 8.98 -1.32
CA GLU A 21 7.84 8.31 -0.03
C GLU A 21 7.35 6.86 -0.22
N THR A 22 8.22 5.89 0.08
CA THR A 22 7.88 4.45 0.01
C THR A 22 7.25 3.92 1.31
N GLY A 23 7.29 4.71 2.39
CA GLY A 23 6.89 4.32 3.74
C GLY A 23 5.39 4.03 3.94
N LEU A 24 5.07 3.48 5.12
CA LEU A 24 3.72 3.20 5.59
C LEU A 24 2.98 4.43 6.13
N CYS A 25 3.70 5.37 6.75
CA CYS A 25 3.09 6.50 7.44
C CYS A 25 2.48 7.52 6.46
N HIS A 26 3.18 7.81 5.37
CA HIS A 26 2.79 8.84 4.40
C HIS A 26 3.29 8.53 2.98
N GLY A 27 3.44 7.24 2.67
CA GLY A 27 3.98 6.78 1.39
C GLY A 27 3.12 5.71 0.71
N MET A 28 3.65 5.21 -0.41
CA MET A 28 2.96 4.23 -1.27
C MET A 28 2.63 2.92 -0.55
N ALA A 29 3.45 2.46 0.40
CA ALA A 29 3.15 1.25 1.16
C ALA A 29 1.90 1.39 2.02
N GLY A 30 1.69 2.57 2.63
CA GLY A 30 0.48 2.87 3.41
C GLY A 30 -0.76 2.87 2.53
N LEU A 31 -0.67 3.51 1.35
CA LEU A 31 -1.75 3.52 0.36
C LEU A 31 -2.09 2.10 -0.14
N LEU A 32 -1.06 1.28 -0.42
CA LEU A 32 -1.24 -0.11 -0.86
C LEU A 32 -1.94 -0.94 0.20
N GLN A 33 -1.53 -0.80 1.46
CA GLN A 33 -2.14 -1.53 2.57
C GLN A 33 -3.61 -1.12 2.78
N ALA A 34 -3.91 0.18 2.72
CA ALA A 34 -5.27 0.69 2.84
C ALA A 34 -6.17 0.23 1.69
N ALA A 35 -5.68 0.27 0.44
CA ALA A 35 -6.41 -0.19 -0.72
C ALA A 35 -6.69 -1.70 -0.65
N TRP A 36 -5.70 -2.50 -0.23
CA TRP A 36 -5.88 -3.95 -0.06
C TRP A 36 -6.92 -4.28 1.01
N ARG A 37 -6.87 -3.59 2.16
CA ARG A 37 -7.87 -3.74 3.23
C ARG A 37 -9.27 -3.40 2.74
N MET A 38 -9.43 -2.25 2.11
CA MET A 38 -10.72 -1.80 1.59
C MET A 38 -11.28 -2.77 0.54
N ALA A 39 -10.45 -3.24 -0.40
CA ALA A 39 -10.86 -4.23 -1.39
C ALA A 39 -11.31 -5.54 -0.73
N THR A 40 -10.61 -5.99 0.30
CA THR A 40 -10.92 -7.24 1.03
C THR A 40 -12.21 -7.13 1.86
N GLU A 41 -12.44 -5.97 2.50
CA GLU A 41 -13.60 -5.75 3.36
C GLU A 41 -14.88 -5.46 2.58
N THR A 42 -14.77 -4.79 1.43
CA THR A 42 -15.90 -4.40 0.58
C THR A 42 -16.16 -5.35 -0.59
N ASP A 43 -15.27 -6.33 -0.79
CA ASP A 43 -15.25 -7.21 -1.97
C ASP A 43 -15.26 -6.42 -3.30
N SER A 44 -14.58 -5.27 -3.31
CA SER A 44 -14.57 -4.35 -4.47
C SER A 44 -13.56 -4.80 -5.53
N PRO A 45 -14.03 -5.27 -6.72
CA PRO A 45 -13.15 -5.69 -7.79
C PRO A 45 -12.42 -4.51 -8.44
N GLU A 46 -13.01 -3.32 -8.38
CA GLU A 46 -12.46 -2.08 -8.95
C GLU A 46 -11.18 -1.67 -8.20
N ILE A 47 -11.23 -1.68 -6.86
CA ILE A 47 -10.04 -1.37 -6.04
C ILE A 47 -9.00 -2.49 -6.17
N ALA A 48 -9.45 -3.75 -6.18
CA ALA A 48 -8.55 -4.90 -6.35
C ALA A 48 -7.76 -4.86 -7.67
N ALA A 49 -8.36 -4.34 -8.74
CA ALA A 49 -7.72 -4.21 -10.06
C ALA A 49 -6.55 -3.20 -10.08
N GLU A 50 -6.54 -2.22 -9.17
CA GLU A 50 -5.49 -1.19 -9.08
C GLU A 50 -4.27 -1.67 -8.26
N LEU A 51 -4.43 -2.68 -7.40
CA LEU A 51 -3.36 -3.17 -6.51
C LEU A 51 -2.08 -3.61 -7.25
N PRO A 52 -2.14 -4.32 -8.41
CA PRO A 52 -0.94 -4.72 -9.13
C PRO A 52 -0.12 -3.54 -9.66
N ILE A 53 -0.78 -2.46 -10.10
CA ILE A 53 -0.12 -1.25 -10.61
C ILE A 53 0.65 -0.59 -9.46
N LEU A 54 -0.02 -0.39 -8.33
CA LEU A 54 0.59 0.22 -7.15
C LEU A 54 1.72 -0.63 -6.56
N THR A 55 1.58 -1.96 -6.60
CA THR A 55 2.62 -2.92 -6.22
C THR A 55 3.87 -2.72 -7.07
N ASN A 56 3.71 -2.62 -8.40
CA ASN A 56 4.84 -2.45 -9.31
C ASN A 56 5.56 -1.11 -9.12
N HIS A 57 4.81 -0.03 -8.87
CA HIS A 57 5.39 1.27 -8.56
C HIS A 57 6.19 1.23 -7.25
N LEU A 58 5.63 0.63 -6.20
CA LEU A 58 6.31 0.48 -4.92
C LEU A 58 7.61 -0.34 -5.04
N VAL A 59 7.59 -1.46 -5.77
CA VAL A 59 8.80 -2.26 -6.03
C VAL A 59 9.87 -1.43 -6.75
N THR A 60 9.48 -0.69 -7.78
CA THR A 60 10.41 0.16 -8.54
C THR A 60 11.03 1.26 -7.66
N ALA A 61 10.25 1.86 -6.76
CA ALA A 61 10.73 2.90 -5.86
C ALA A 61 11.61 2.35 -4.73
N LEU A 62 11.36 1.13 -4.26
CA LEU A 62 12.20 0.46 -3.26
C LEU A 62 13.60 0.19 -3.78
N ASP A 63 13.76 -0.16 -5.06
CA ASP A 63 15.08 -0.35 -5.69
C ASP A 63 15.95 0.92 -5.64
N GLN A 64 15.33 2.10 -5.43
CA GLN A 64 15.99 3.41 -5.38
C GLN A 64 16.05 4.00 -3.97
N SER A 65 15.46 3.34 -2.96
CA SER A 65 15.31 3.85 -1.60
C SER A 65 16.52 3.54 -0.71
N ASP A 66 16.64 4.24 0.41
CA ASP A 66 17.62 3.91 1.46
C ASP A 66 17.33 2.48 1.99
N PRO A 67 18.34 1.59 2.09
CA PRO A 67 18.15 0.22 2.57
C PRO A 67 17.92 0.10 4.08
N ASN A 68 17.95 1.20 4.84
CA ASN A 68 17.71 1.19 6.28
C ASN A 68 16.33 0.55 6.61
N PRO A 69 16.27 -0.59 7.32
CA PRO A 69 15.06 -1.40 7.45
C PRO A 69 14.04 -0.83 8.46
N GLU A 70 13.68 0.44 8.32
CA GLU A 70 12.68 1.09 9.17
C GLU A 70 11.26 0.63 8.81
N LEU A 71 10.41 0.54 9.85
CA LEU A 71 9.04 0.09 9.68
C LEU A 71 8.16 1.18 9.06
N LEU A 72 8.12 2.37 9.65
CA LEU A 72 7.15 3.40 9.26
C LEU A 72 7.53 4.12 7.98
N ASP A 73 8.81 4.42 7.81
CA ASP A 73 9.30 5.27 6.70
C ASP A 73 10.28 4.52 5.79
N GLY A 74 10.51 3.22 6.07
CA GLY A 74 11.55 2.43 5.39
C GLY A 74 11.04 1.21 4.63
N PRO A 75 11.96 0.52 3.93
CA PRO A 75 11.70 -0.67 3.12
C PRO A 75 11.10 -1.85 3.89
N ALA A 76 11.26 -1.94 5.22
CA ALA A 76 10.69 -3.05 5.98
C ALA A 76 9.15 -2.99 6.01
N GLY A 77 8.58 -1.79 6.18
CA GLY A 77 7.13 -1.59 6.10
C GLY A 77 6.57 -1.83 4.71
N ALA A 78 7.29 -1.36 3.69
CA ALA A 78 6.92 -1.61 2.30
C ALA A 78 6.94 -3.09 1.93
N ALA A 79 7.96 -3.83 2.38
CA ALA A 79 8.03 -5.27 2.21
C ALA A 79 6.86 -6.00 2.90
N LEU A 80 6.40 -5.55 4.07
CA LEU A 80 5.22 -6.10 4.75
C LEU A 80 3.93 -5.85 3.97
N ALA A 81 3.75 -4.64 3.42
CA ALA A 81 2.60 -4.33 2.56
C ALA A 81 2.59 -5.19 1.30
N LEU A 82 3.73 -5.29 0.60
CA LEU A 82 3.89 -6.14 -0.58
C LEU A 82 3.65 -7.62 -0.27
N HIS A 83 4.16 -8.11 0.86
CA HIS A 83 3.92 -9.48 1.31
C HIS A 83 2.45 -9.75 1.61
N THR A 84 1.75 -8.79 2.23
CA THR A 84 0.32 -8.89 2.53
C THR A 84 -0.50 -9.03 1.24
N VAL A 85 -0.24 -8.16 0.26
CA VAL A 85 -0.91 -8.22 -1.06
C VAL A 85 -0.56 -9.53 -1.78
N GLY A 86 0.72 -9.90 -1.84
CA GLY A 86 1.19 -11.08 -2.56
C GLY A 86 0.70 -12.41 -1.97
N THR A 87 0.43 -12.46 -0.66
CA THR A 87 -0.12 -13.65 0.01
C THR A 87 -1.63 -13.61 0.18
N GLY A 88 -2.27 -12.45 -0.07
CA GLY A 88 -3.68 -12.22 0.21
C GLY A 88 -4.03 -12.36 1.70
N ARG A 89 -3.03 -12.23 2.59
CA ARG A 89 -3.19 -12.46 4.03
C ARG A 89 -2.40 -11.43 4.81
N ALA A 90 -3.04 -10.81 5.79
CA ALA A 90 -2.34 -10.14 6.88
C ALA A 90 -2.12 -11.18 8.00
N PRO A 91 -0.92 -11.75 8.15
CA PRO A 91 -0.67 -12.76 9.19
C PRO A 91 -0.91 -12.18 10.58
N ALA A 92 -1.51 -12.99 11.46
CA ALA A 92 -1.76 -12.59 12.85
C ALA A 92 -0.45 -12.54 13.67
N PRO A 93 -0.31 -11.60 14.62
CA PRO A 93 -1.24 -10.49 14.88
C PRO A 93 -1.21 -9.47 13.73
N HIS A 94 -2.38 -8.96 13.34
CA HIS A 94 -2.55 -7.99 12.25
C HIS A 94 -1.56 -6.83 12.41
N TRP A 95 -0.45 -6.92 11.70
CA TRP A 95 0.69 -6.05 11.91
C TRP A 95 0.31 -4.58 11.66
N ASP A 96 -0.67 -4.35 10.79
CA ASP A 96 -1.20 -3.06 10.37
C ASP A 96 -2.18 -2.42 11.37
N THR A 97 -2.41 -3.01 12.54
CA THR A 97 -3.33 -2.45 13.55
C THR A 97 -2.93 -1.02 13.97
N PHE A 98 -1.63 -0.71 13.99
CA PHE A 98 -1.15 0.64 14.31
C PHE A 98 -1.49 1.70 13.25
N LEU A 99 -1.92 1.29 12.06
CA LEU A 99 -2.39 2.18 11.00
C LEU A 99 -3.89 2.48 11.11
N ALA A 100 -4.58 1.94 12.13
CA ALA A 100 -6.03 2.01 12.29
C ALA A 100 -6.80 1.49 11.05
N LEU A 101 -6.23 0.50 10.37
CA LEU A 101 -6.82 -0.22 9.22
C LEU A 101 -7.45 -1.56 9.63
N ALA A 102 -7.80 -1.71 10.92
CA ALA A 102 -8.28 -2.94 11.53
C ALA A 102 -9.76 -2.84 11.93
#